data_AF-A0A2I0T3H5-F1
#
_entry.id   AF-A0A2I0T3H5-F1
#
_cell.length_a   1.000
_cell.length_b   1.000
_cell.length_c   1.000
_cell.angle_alpha   90.00
_cell.angle_beta   90.00
_cell.angle_gamma   90.00
#
_symmetry.space_group_name_H-M   'P 1'
#
loop_
_entity.id
_entity.type
_entity.pdbx_description
1 polymer ?
#
loop_
_entity_poly.entity_id
_entity_poly.type
_entity_poly.pdbx_seq_one_letter_code
_entity_poly.pdbx_strand_id
1 'polypeptide(L)'
;MVRIIRWLEKQQIPLDSSVLDIGTGNGVLLIELAKSGYTDLTGIDYSPSAIQLSEKVREKEGMSNIKFKVSFERKFIEEIESS
;
A
#
# COMPACT_ATOMS: atom_id res chain seq x y z
N MET A 1 2.27 -1.21 13.78
CA MET A 1 3.14 -0.29 13.03
C MET A 1 2.89 1.18 13.42
N VAL A 2 3.15 1.59 14.67
CA VAL A 2 2.74 2.94 15.12
C VAL A 2 3.78 4.03 14.79
N ARG A 3 5.05 3.65 14.58
CA ARG A 3 6.14 4.61 14.40
C ARG A 3 6.07 5.36 13.08
N ILE A 4 5.82 4.66 11.97
CA ILE A 4 5.77 5.24 10.62
C ILE A 4 4.55 6.15 10.46
N ILE A 5 3.39 5.72 10.96
CA ILE A 5 2.14 6.48 10.89
C ILE A 5 2.27 7.79 11.67
N ARG A 6 2.76 7.73 12.92
CA ARG A 6 3.05 8.93 13.71
C ARG A 6 4.08 9.85 13.06
N TRP A 7 5.03 9.29 12.31
CA TRP A 7 6.01 10.10 11.59
C TRP A 7 5.35 10.84 10.42
N LEU A 8 4.52 10.15 9.63
CA LEU A 8 3.74 10.77 8.53
C LEU A 8 2.79 11.85 9.04
N GLU A 9 2.08 11.60 10.14
CA GLU A 9 1.23 12.59 10.82
C GLU A 9 2.02 13.84 11.22
N LYS A 10 3.22 13.67 11.79
CA LYS A 10 4.10 14.79 12.15
C LYS A 10 4.60 15.57 10.94
N GLN A 11 4.74 14.92 9.79
CA GLN A 11 5.08 15.59 8.53
C GLN A 11 3.86 16.28 7.89
N GLN A 12 2.67 16.13 8.47
CA GLN A 12 1.42 16.70 7.94
C GLN A 12 1.16 16.28 6.48
N ILE A 13 1.47 15.02 6.14
CA ILE A 13 1.20 14.48 4.81
C ILE A 13 -0.33 14.48 4.58
N PRO A 14 -0.82 15.06 3.47
CA PRO A 14 -2.24 15.03 3.14
C PRO A 14 -2.76 13.59 3.01
N LEU A 15 -3.98 13.34 3.52
CA LEU A 15 -4.59 12.00 3.53
C LEU A 15 -4.92 11.47 2.11
N ASP A 16 -5.02 12.36 1.14
CA ASP A 16 -5.21 12.06 -0.28
C ASP A 16 -3.88 11.93 -1.06
N SER A 17 -2.74 12.00 -0.37
CA SER A 17 -1.45 11.72 -1.01
C SER A 17 -1.38 10.27 -1.48
N SER A 18 -0.93 10.07 -2.71
CA SER A 18 -0.65 8.74 -3.24
C SER A 18 0.49 8.06 -2.49
N VAL A 19 0.24 6.86 -1.96
CA VAL A 19 1.25 6.04 -1.28
C VAL A 19 1.46 4.74 -2.04
N LEU A 20 2.72 4.44 -2.33
CA LEU A 20 3.17 3.18 -2.92
C LEU A 20 4.00 2.41 -1.91
N ASP A 21 3.57 1.19 -1.58
CA ASP A 21 4.31 0.24 -0.75
C ASP A 21 4.93 -0.85 -1.64
N ILE A 22 6.26 -0.87 -1.73
CA ILE A 22 7.03 -1.77 -2.57
C ILE A 22 7.51 -2.95 -1.73
N GLY A 23 7.18 -4.17 -2.15
CA GLY A 23 7.39 -5.36 -1.32
C GLY A 23 6.38 -5.43 -0.18
N THR A 24 5.11 -5.14 -0.51
CA THR A 24 4.03 -4.96 0.49
C THR A 24 3.73 -6.22 1.31
N GLY A 25 4.18 -7.39 0.85
CA GLY A 25 3.96 -8.65 1.56
C GLY A 25 2.48 -8.92 1.82
N ASN A 26 2.08 -8.94 3.09
CA ASN A 26 0.69 -9.15 3.49
C ASN A 26 -0.15 -7.85 3.54
N GLY A 27 0.41 -6.70 3.15
CA GLY A 27 -0.31 -5.43 3.03
C GLY A 27 -0.66 -4.73 4.36
N VAL A 28 -0.20 -5.22 5.51
CA VAL A 28 -0.66 -4.72 6.82
C VAL A 28 -0.26 -3.25 7.04
N LEU A 29 0.83 -2.76 6.44
CA LEU A 29 1.16 -1.32 6.48
C LEU A 29 0.05 -0.46 5.84
N LEU A 30 -0.37 -0.81 4.62
CA LEU A 30 -1.42 -0.08 3.91
C LEU A 30 -2.77 -0.20 4.61
N ILE A 31 -3.06 -1.33 5.25
CA ILE A 31 -4.26 -1.49 6.08
C ILE A 31 -4.26 -0.49 7.24
N GLU A 32 -3.14 -0.34 7.93
CA GLU A 32 -3.07 0.62 9.05
C GLU A 32 -3.10 2.07 8.54
N LEU A 33 -2.53 2.37 7.38
CA LEU A 33 -2.68 3.69 6.75
C LEU A 33 -4.14 3.98 6.36
N ALA A 34 -4.86 3.00 5.81
CA ALA A 34 -6.28 3.15 5.48
C ALA A 34 -7.11 3.43 6.74
N LYS A 35 -6.84 2.72 7.84
CA LYS A 35 -7.47 2.98 9.15
C LYS A 35 -7.15 4.38 9.70
N SER A 36 -5.96 4.90 9.40
CA SER A 36 -5.56 6.28 9.72
C SER A 36 -6.14 7.34 8.77
N GLY A 37 -6.92 6.94 7.76
CA GLY A 37 -7.65 7.85 6.88
C GLY A 37 -7.00 8.12 5.53
N TYR A 38 -5.87 7.50 5.19
CA TYR A 38 -5.28 7.65 3.86
C TYR A 38 -6.13 6.97 2.79
N THR A 39 -6.27 7.61 1.62
CA THR A 39 -7.29 7.23 0.63
C THR A 39 -6.75 6.68 -0.69
N ASP A 40 -5.52 7.02 -1.09
CA ASP A 40 -4.90 6.50 -2.32
C ASP A 40 -3.69 5.62 -2.01
N LEU A 41 -3.98 4.34 -1.77
CA LEU A 41 -3.02 3.36 -1.29
C LEU A 41 -2.83 2.24 -2.31
N THR A 42 -1.58 2.04 -2.74
CA THR A 42 -1.21 0.94 -3.66
C THR A 42 -0.07 0.12 -3.08
N GLY A 43 -0.24 -1.20 -3.03
CA GLY A 43 0.79 -2.16 -2.63
C GLY A 43 1.20 -3.04 -3.80
N ILE A 44 2.51 -3.18 -4.02
CA ILE A 44 3.06 -4.09 -5.02
C ILE A 44 3.97 -5.13 -4.39
N ASP A 45 3.94 -6.33 -4.94
CA ASP A 45 4.85 -7.41 -4.58
C ASP A 45 5.12 -8.28 -5.82
N TYR A 46 6.31 -8.85 -5.91
CA TYR A 46 6.64 -9.77 -7.01
C TYR A 46 5.95 -11.13 -6.84
N SER A 47 5.57 -11.47 -5.61
CA SER A 47 4.98 -12.76 -5.25
C SER A 47 3.46 -12.75 -5.38
N PRO A 48 2.86 -13.55 -6.28
CA PRO A 48 1.40 -13.69 -6.36
C PRO A 48 0.75 -14.17 -5.07
N SER A 49 1.46 -15.00 -4.27
CA SER A 49 0.93 -15.49 -3.00
C SER A 49 0.90 -14.40 -1.93
N ALA A 50 1.83 -13.43 -1.97
CA ALA A 50 1.81 -12.26 -1.10
C ALA A 50 0.58 -11.39 -1.41
N ILE A 51 0.34 -11.10 -2.70
CA ILE A 51 -0.85 -10.35 -3.13
C ILE A 51 -2.15 -11.07 -2.77
N GLN A 52 -2.23 -12.39 -2.93
CA GLN A 52 -3.42 -13.14 -2.48
C GLN A 52 -3.62 -13.05 -0.95
N LEU A 53 -2.54 -13.04 -0.18
CA LEU A 53 -2.62 -12.88 1.26
C LEU A 53 -3.05 -11.46 1.64
N SER A 54 -2.51 -10.42 0.99
CA SER A 54 -2.87 -9.03 1.26
C SER A 54 -4.33 -8.74 0.92
N GLU A 55 -4.83 -9.29 -0.18
CA GLU A 55 -6.26 -9.24 -0.57
C GLU A 55 -7.15 -9.86 0.53
N LYS A 56 -6.82 -11.06 1.03
CA LYS A 56 -7.57 -11.70 2.14
C LYS A 56 -7.54 -10.89 3.43
N VAL A 57 -6.39 -10.29 3.76
CA VAL A 57 -6.27 -9.41 4.93
C VAL A 57 -7.13 -8.16 4.73
N ARG A 58 -7.11 -7.57 3.54
CA ARG A 58 -7.94 -6.40 3.17
C ARG A 58 -9.43 -6.69 3.36
N GLU A 59 -9.90 -7.81 2.82
CA GLU A 59 -11.30 -8.25 2.96
C GLU A 59 -11.68 -8.49 4.42
N LYS A 60 -10.82 -9.20 5.18
CA LYS A 60 -11.05 -9.48 6.59
C LYS A 60 -11.17 -8.20 7.43
N GLU A 61 -10.38 -7.17 7.11
CA GLU A 61 -10.38 -5.89 7.81
C GLU A 61 -11.44 -4.91 7.27
N GLY A 62 -12.23 -5.32 6.26
CA GLY A 62 -13.32 -4.51 5.71
C GLY A 62 -12.85 -3.29 4.91
N MET A 63 -11.64 -3.32 4.36
CA MET A 63 -11.07 -2.21 3.60
C MET A 63 -11.36 -2.38 2.11
N SER A 64 -11.77 -1.31 1.43
CA SER A 64 -12.06 -1.33 -0.02
C SER A 64 -11.17 -0.38 -0.83
N ASN A 65 -10.47 0.53 -0.16
CA ASN A 65 -9.70 1.63 -0.76
C ASN A 65 -8.20 1.31 -0.93
N ILE A 66 -7.81 0.03 -0.95
CA ILE A 66 -6.41 -0.40 -1.14
C ILE A 66 -6.29 -1.26 -2.38
N LYS A 67 -5.40 -0.85 -3.29
CA LYS A 67 -5.12 -1.55 -4.54
C LYS A 67 -3.89 -2.43 -4.34
N PHE A 68 -3.98 -3.73 -4.61
CA PHE A 68 -2.82 -4.63 -4.64
C PHE A 68 -2.54 -5.12 -6.05
N LYS A 69 -1.27 -5.15 -6.45
CA LYS A 69 -0.85 -5.61 -7.78
C LYS A 69 0.39 -6.47 -7.71
N VAL A 70 0.41 -7.56 -8.48
CA VAL A 70 1.66 -8.31 -8.71
C VAL A 70 2.54 -7.49 -9.64
N SER A 71 3.75 -7.13 -9.22
CA SER A 71 4.70 -6.41 -10.07
C SER A 71 6.15 -6.66 -9.66
N PHE A 72 7.05 -6.64 -10.65
CA PHE A 72 8.48 -6.56 -10.42
C PHE A 72 8.89 -5.09 -10.37
N GLU A 73 9.64 -4.68 -9.35
CA GLU A 73 10.09 -3.29 -9.14
C GLU A 73 10.59 -2.62 -10.43
N ARG A 74 11.41 -3.33 -11.22
CA ARG A 74 11.95 -2.82 -12.50
C ARG A 74 10.87 -2.47 -13.52
N LYS A 75 9.83 -3.28 -13.67
CA LYS A 75 8.76 -3.01 -14.65
C LYS A 75 7.89 -1.81 -14.23
N PHE A 76 7.71 -1.61 -12.92
CA PHE A 76 6.87 -0.53 -12.42
C PHE A 76 7.55 0.84 -12.53
N ILE A 77 8.86 0.91 -12.29
CA ILE A 77 9.64 2.15 -12.49
C ILE A 77 9.63 2.57 -13.96
N GLU A 78 9.82 1.62 -14.89
CA GLU A 78 9.74 1.89 -16.33
C GLU A 78 8.35 2.43 -16.75
N GLU A 79 7.27 1.90 -16.16
CA GLU A 79 5.90 2.33 -16.45
C GLU A 79 5.65 3.77 -15.94
N ILE A 80 6.14 4.12 -14.75
CA ILE A 80 6.07 5.48 -14.20
C ILE A 80 6.93 6.46 -15.00
N GLU A 81 8.15 6.10 -15.38
CA GLU A 81 9.04 6.99 -16.15
C GLU A 81 8.53 7.22 -17.58
N SER A 82 7.67 6.34 -18.09
CA SER A 82 7.04 6.47 -19.42
C SER A 82 5.72 7.26 -19.43
N SER A 83 5.23 7.68 -18.25
CA SER A 83 3.94 8.36 -18.03
C SER A 83 4.12 9.86 -17.77
#